data_AF-A0A6G3SCW5-F1
#
_entry.id   AF-A0A6G3SCW5-F1
#
_cell.length_a   1.000
_cell.length_b   1.000
_cell.length_c   1.000
_cell.angle_alpha   90.00
_cell.angle_beta   90.00
_cell.angle_gamma   90.00
#
_symmetry.space_group_name_H-M   'P 1'
#
loop_
_entity.id
_entity.type
_entity.pdbx_description
1 polymer ?
#
loop_
_entity_poly.entity_id
_entity_poly.type
_entity_poly.pdbx_seq_one_letter_code
_entity_poly.pdbx_strand_id
1 'polypeptide(L)'
;MKTRNPAAVLITWALTRALLLLCVFKVLVVPGPDVTSDVSVIYHGWSDILRTGTFPLDDVTWQYPPAAAVAILSPAVLSFLDYTSAFFLMAFLADAAVFLMLLYVAERQGKSRRGVWVWVAGLPLLGQTVYARYDVMVTAVAVAALLAAARHPRAAGVVAGIGAMLKVWPVLLLAGVRR
;
A
#
# COMPACT_ATOMS: atom_id res chain seq x y z
N MET A 1 30.31 2.84 -16.20
CA MET A 1 28.90 2.81 -15.73
C MET A 1 28.74 3.92 -14.70
N LYS A 2 28.09 5.04 -15.05
CA LYS A 2 27.96 6.22 -14.15
C LYS A 2 27.16 5.79 -12.91
N THR A 3 27.78 5.78 -11.74
CA THR A 3 27.08 5.60 -10.46
C THR A 3 26.08 6.74 -10.31
N ARG A 4 24.82 6.48 -10.69
CA ARG A 4 23.76 7.46 -10.53
C ARG A 4 23.52 7.60 -9.03
N ASN A 5 23.80 8.76 -8.45
CA ASN A 5 23.53 9.02 -7.04
C ASN A 5 22.01 8.79 -6.75
N PRO A 6 21.62 7.93 -5.78
CA PRO A 6 20.23 7.74 -5.42
C PRO A 6 19.64 8.89 -4.58
N ALA A 7 20.46 9.84 -4.12
CA ALA A 7 20.04 10.92 -3.22
C ALA A 7 18.83 11.70 -3.74
N ALA A 8 18.79 12.05 -5.03
CA ALA A 8 17.64 12.78 -5.59
C ALA A 8 16.32 12.01 -5.40
N VAL A 9 16.34 10.70 -5.67
CA VAL A 9 15.17 9.84 -5.53
C VAL A 9 14.75 9.71 -4.07
N LEU A 10 15.71 9.53 -3.16
CA LEU A 10 15.46 9.42 -1.72
C LEU A 10 14.88 10.72 -1.14
N ILE A 11 15.46 11.86 -1.51
CA ILE A 11 15.00 13.19 -1.08
C ILE A 11 13.59 13.43 -1.60
N THR A 12 13.31 13.18 -2.88
CA THR A 12 11.96 13.37 -3.43
C THR A 12 10.95 12.42 -2.77
N TRP A 13 11.32 11.17 -2.49
CA TRP A 13 10.45 10.25 -1.75
C TRP A 13 10.16 10.80 -0.35
N ALA A 14 11.19 11.17 0.42
CA ALA A 14 11.02 11.69 1.78
C ALA A 14 10.15 12.95 1.82
N LEU A 15 10.38 13.91 0.92
CA LEU A 15 9.60 15.16 0.84
C LEU A 15 8.14 14.90 0.47
N THR A 16 7.89 14.07 -0.55
CA THR A 16 6.52 13.77 -0.98
C THR A 16 5.74 12.98 0.08
N ARG A 17 6.40 12.07 0.81
CA ARG A 17 5.76 11.28 1.87
C ARG A 17 5.54 12.11 3.13
N ALA A 18 6.48 12.99 3.48
CA ALA A 18 6.26 13.96 4.55
C ALA A 18 5.04 14.83 4.26
N LEU A 19 4.88 15.32 3.03
CA LEU A 19 3.70 16.08 2.63
C LEU A 19 2.40 15.25 2.77
N LEU A 20 2.39 14.00 2.28
CA LEU A 20 1.24 13.11 2.43
C LEU A 20 0.88 12.85 3.90
N LEU A 21 1.88 12.63 4.76
CA LEU A 21 1.70 12.45 6.20
C LEU A 21 1.08 13.70 6.83
N LEU A 22 1.64 14.89 6.55
CA LEU A 22 1.08 16.16 7.01
C LEU A 22 -0.39 16.33 6.57
N CYS A 23 -0.73 15.88 5.35
CA CYS A 23 -2.10 15.92 4.85
C CYS A 23 -3.05 14.96 5.55
N VAL A 24 -2.66 13.69 5.78
CA VAL A 24 -3.56 12.71 6.42
C VAL A 24 -3.70 12.92 7.92
N PHE A 25 -2.67 13.45 8.58
CA PHE A 25 -2.72 13.90 9.97
C PHE A 25 -3.35 15.29 10.13
N LYS A 26 -3.90 15.87 9.06
CA LYS A 26 -4.61 17.17 9.07
C LYS A 26 -3.77 18.36 9.56
N VAL A 27 -2.45 18.24 9.57
CA VAL A 27 -1.54 19.36 9.79
C VAL A 27 -1.60 20.33 8.61
N LEU A 28 -1.74 19.78 7.40
CA LEU A 28 -2.04 20.53 6.18
C LEU A 28 -3.40 20.11 5.64
N VAL A 29 -4.33 21.05 5.56
CA VAL A 29 -5.68 20.79 5.05
C VAL A 29 -5.75 21.24 3.60
N VAL A 30 -6.03 20.29 2.70
CA VAL A 30 -6.24 20.55 1.28
C VAL A 30 -7.75 20.67 1.03
N PRO A 31 -8.23 21.66 0.26
CA PRO A 31 -9.64 21.77 -0.10
C PRO A 31 -10.13 20.51 -0.84
N GLY A 32 -11.30 19.98 -0.45
CA GLY A 32 -11.89 18.81 -1.09
C GLY A 32 -12.57 17.86 -0.08
N PRO A 33 -13.11 16.72 -0.56
CA PRO A 33 -13.75 15.73 0.30
C PRO A 33 -12.72 15.06 1.22
N ASP A 34 -13.11 14.86 2.48
CA ASP A 34 -12.27 14.19 3.47
C ASP A 34 -12.41 12.66 3.40
N VAL A 35 -11.54 12.05 2.61
CA VAL A 35 -11.46 10.58 2.48
C VAL A 35 -10.84 9.89 3.70
N THR A 36 -10.20 10.62 4.61
CA THR A 36 -9.59 10.01 5.81
C THR A 36 -10.62 9.51 6.82
N SER A 37 -11.85 10.03 6.74
CA SER A 37 -12.98 9.57 7.54
C SER A 37 -13.35 8.11 7.27
N ASP A 38 -13.05 7.58 6.07
CA ASP A 38 -13.21 6.15 5.76
C ASP A 38 -12.39 5.28 6.73
N VAL A 39 -11.21 5.75 7.15
CA VAL A 39 -10.35 4.98 8.06
C VAL A 39 -10.91 5.02 9.49
N SER A 40 -11.23 6.22 9.99
CA SER A 40 -11.65 6.39 11.38
C SER A 40 -13.06 5.92 11.67
N VAL A 41 -13.94 5.91 10.65
CA VAL A 41 -15.34 5.50 10.78
C VAL A 41 -15.53 4.07 10.24
N ILE A 42 -15.28 3.87 8.94
CA ILE A 42 -15.64 2.62 8.27
C ILE A 42 -14.67 1.50 8.66
N TYR A 43 -13.37 1.70 8.46
CA TYR A 43 -12.38 0.64 8.71
C TYR A 43 -12.26 0.33 10.19
N HIS A 44 -12.31 1.34 11.05
CA HIS A 44 -12.30 1.12 12.50
C HIS A 44 -13.53 0.33 12.95
N GLY A 45 -14.74 0.69 12.48
CA GLY A 45 -15.97 -0.04 12.77
C GLY A 45 -15.92 -1.49 12.27
N TRP A 46 -15.38 -1.74 11.07
CA TRP A 46 -15.13 -3.10 10.61
C TRP A 46 -14.12 -3.85 11.49
N SER A 47 -13.05 -3.20 11.93
CA SER A 47 -12.08 -3.80 12.86
C SER A 47 -12.76 -4.27 14.14
N ASP A 48 -13.67 -3.46 14.70
CA ASP A 48 -14.39 -3.82 15.93
C ASP A 48 -15.25 -5.08 15.74
N ILE A 49 -15.97 -5.18 14.61
CA ILE A 49 -16.75 -6.37 14.25
C ILE A 49 -15.83 -7.58 14.02
N LEU A 50 -14.77 -7.42 13.22
CA LEU A 50 -13.81 -8.48 12.89
C LEU A 50 -13.14 -9.07 14.13
N ARG A 51 -12.89 -8.26 15.17
CA ARG A 51 -12.34 -8.72 16.45
C ARG A 51 -13.26 -9.67 17.20
N THR A 52 -14.56 -9.65 16.92
CA THR A 52 -15.52 -10.62 17.48
C THR A 52 -15.46 -11.97 16.78
N GLY A 53 -14.68 -12.10 15.70
CA GLY A 53 -14.58 -13.32 14.89
C GLY A 53 -15.64 -13.44 13.80
N THR A 54 -16.40 -12.37 13.54
CA THR A 54 -17.41 -12.32 12.49
C THR A 54 -17.09 -11.23 11.46
N PHE A 55 -17.59 -11.38 10.24
CA PHE A 55 -17.48 -10.34 9.23
C PHE A 55 -18.67 -9.37 9.34
N PRO A 56 -18.53 -8.09 8.90
CA PRO A 56 -19.63 -7.13 8.85
C PRO A 56 -20.58 -7.45 7.70
N LEU A 57 -21.29 -8.58 7.77
CA LEU A 57 -22.09 -9.16 6.69
C LEU A 57 -23.28 -8.28 6.29
N ASP A 58 -23.84 -7.53 7.24
CA ASP A 58 -24.99 -6.64 7.00
C ASP A 58 -24.57 -5.24 6.51
N ASP A 59 -23.27 -4.96 6.46
CA ASP A 59 -22.75 -3.70 5.95
C ASP A 59 -22.51 -3.78 4.44
N VAL A 60 -23.36 -3.10 3.66
CA VAL A 60 -23.26 -3.05 2.19
C VAL A 60 -21.95 -2.44 1.68
N THR A 61 -21.19 -1.75 2.53
CA THR A 61 -19.89 -1.18 2.19
C THR A 61 -18.74 -2.19 2.32
N TRP A 62 -18.96 -3.33 3.00
CA TRP A 62 -18.01 -4.45 3.00
C TRP A 62 -18.13 -5.26 1.71
N GLN A 63 -17.22 -4.99 0.77
CA GLN A 63 -17.24 -5.60 -0.58
C GLN A 63 -15.92 -6.32 -0.91
N TYR A 64 -15.18 -6.72 0.13
CA TYR A 64 -13.83 -7.22 -0.01
C TYR A 64 -13.75 -8.73 0.28
N PRO A 65 -12.79 -9.44 -0.34
CA PRO A 65 -12.58 -10.84 -0.03
C PRO A 65 -12.04 -11.02 1.40
N PRO A 66 -12.12 -12.24 1.99
CA PRO A 66 -11.89 -12.46 3.41
C PRO A 66 -10.53 -11.99 3.94
N ALA A 67 -9.46 -12.07 3.13
CA ALA A 67 -8.13 -11.67 3.60
C ALA A 67 -7.99 -10.14 3.76
N ALA A 68 -8.90 -9.33 3.23
CA ALA A 68 -8.96 -7.90 3.54
C ALA A 68 -9.03 -7.63 5.04
N ALA A 69 -9.62 -8.55 5.81
CA ALA A 69 -9.62 -8.48 7.28
C ALA A 69 -8.22 -8.36 7.87
N VAL A 70 -7.17 -8.92 7.24
CA VAL A 70 -5.79 -8.78 7.71
C VAL A 70 -5.33 -7.33 7.65
N ALA A 71 -5.63 -6.61 6.56
CA ALA A 71 -5.28 -5.20 6.44
C ALA A 71 -6.03 -4.35 7.46
N ILE A 72 -7.33 -4.59 7.63
CA ILE A 72 -8.20 -3.89 8.57
C ILE A 72 -7.84 -4.17 10.03
N LEU A 73 -7.42 -5.40 10.38
CA LEU A 73 -7.01 -5.76 11.74
C LEU A 73 -5.55 -5.39 12.04
N SER A 74 -4.69 -5.20 11.03
CA SER A 74 -3.27 -4.93 11.23
C SER A 74 -2.92 -3.76 12.16
N PRO A 75 -3.70 -2.65 12.25
CA PRO A 75 -3.44 -1.58 13.21
C PRO A 75 -3.39 -2.04 14.66
N ALA A 76 -4.04 -3.17 15.00
CA ALA A 76 -4.01 -3.79 16.33
C ALA A 76 -2.59 -4.09 16.84
N VAL A 77 -1.64 -4.33 15.92
CA VAL A 77 -0.23 -4.61 16.27
C VAL A 77 0.43 -3.38 16.90
N LEU A 78 -0.07 -2.18 16.61
CA LEU A 78 0.40 -0.90 17.13
C LEU A 78 -0.58 -0.35 18.16
N SER A 79 -0.98 -1.19 19.13
CA SER A 79 -2.02 -0.85 20.12
C SER A 79 -1.69 0.34 21.04
N PHE A 80 -0.48 0.89 20.95
CA PHE A 80 -0.08 2.11 21.65
C PHE A 80 -0.47 3.39 20.88
N LEU A 81 -0.98 3.27 19.65
CA LEU A 81 -1.54 4.35 18.85
C LEU A 81 -3.06 4.18 18.74
N ASP A 82 -3.77 5.27 18.45
CA ASP A 82 -5.15 5.15 17.98
C ASP A 82 -5.20 4.44 16.62
N TYR A 83 -6.35 3.83 16.30
CA TYR A 83 -6.53 3.02 15.10
C TYR A 83 -6.17 3.77 13.81
N THR A 84 -6.55 5.05 13.71
CA THR A 84 -6.37 5.84 12.48
C THR A 84 -4.89 6.14 12.26
N SER A 85 -4.19 6.60 13.31
CA SER A 85 -2.75 6.83 13.27
C SER A 85 -1.96 5.54 12.98
N ALA A 86 -2.33 4.44 13.62
CA ALA A 86 -1.74 3.13 13.37
C ALA A 86 -1.94 2.67 11.91
N PHE A 87 -3.12 2.88 11.35
CA PHE A 87 -3.42 2.55 9.97
C PHE A 87 -2.57 3.38 8.98
N PHE A 88 -2.47 4.70 9.19
CA PHE A 88 -1.61 5.54 8.34
C PHE A 88 -0.14 5.16 8.43
N LEU A 89 0.34 4.77 9.61
CA LEU A 89 1.70 4.26 9.76
C LEU A 89 1.89 2.95 9.00
N MET A 90 0.95 2.00 9.09
CA MET A 90 0.99 0.75 8.31
C MET A 90 0.98 1.00 6.80
N ALA A 91 0.16 1.95 6.33
CA ALA A 91 0.10 2.35 4.92
C ALA A 91 1.43 2.99 4.45
N PHE A 92 2.02 3.86 5.27
CA PHE A 92 3.34 4.44 5.03
C PHE A 92 4.45 3.39 4.97
N LEU A 93 4.44 2.41 5.88
CA LEU A 93 5.40 1.31 5.88
C LEU A 93 5.27 0.44 4.62
N ALA A 94 4.04 0.19 4.15
CA ALA A 94 3.81 -0.51 2.88
C ALA A 94 4.32 0.28 1.66
N ASP A 95 4.10 1.61 1.63
CA ASP A 95 4.68 2.49 0.60
C ASP A 95 6.22 2.43 0.63
N ALA A 96 6.82 2.56 1.82
CA ALA A 96 8.26 2.45 1.99
C ALA A 96 8.79 1.09 1.49
N ALA A 97 8.08 0.00 1.78
CA ALA A 97 8.45 -1.33 1.27
C ALA A 97 8.40 -1.39 -0.26
N VAL A 98 7.36 -0.85 -0.91
CA VAL A 98 7.28 -0.75 -2.37
C VAL A 98 8.46 0.04 -2.93
N PHE A 99 8.71 1.23 -2.37
CA PHE A 99 9.80 2.09 -2.78
C PHE A 99 11.16 1.38 -2.69
N LEU A 100 11.43 0.72 -1.55
CA LEU A 100 12.67 -0.03 -1.33
C LEU A 100 12.80 -1.22 -2.30
N MET A 101 11.73 -1.96 -2.57
CA MET A 101 11.72 -3.05 -3.54
C MET A 101 12.05 -2.55 -4.97
N LEU A 102 11.42 -1.46 -5.40
CA LEU A 102 11.66 -0.87 -6.71
C LEU A 102 13.09 -0.33 -6.83
N LEU A 103 13.57 0.36 -5.79
CA LEU A 103 14.93 0.89 -5.75
C LEU A 103 15.96 -0.24 -5.75
N TYR A 104 15.77 -1.27 -4.94
CA TYR A 104 16.65 -2.45 -4.89
C TYR A 104 16.82 -3.08 -6.27
N VAL A 105 15.72 -3.27 -7.01
CA VAL A 105 15.77 -3.86 -8.36
C VAL A 105 16.46 -2.94 -9.36
N ALA A 106 16.18 -1.63 -9.30
CA ALA A 106 16.84 -0.65 -10.17
C ALA A 106 18.37 -0.64 -9.94
N GLU A 107 18.83 -0.67 -8.69
CA GLU A 107 20.26 -0.62 -8.37
C GLU A 107 20.96 -1.96 -8.58
N ARG A 108 20.42 -3.07 -8.06
CA ARG A 108 21.13 -4.36 -8.04
C ARG A 108 21.04 -5.12 -9.35
N GLN A 109 19.97 -4.94 -10.11
CA GLN A 109 19.75 -5.65 -11.37
C GLN A 109 20.03 -4.79 -12.61
N GLY A 110 20.58 -3.57 -12.41
CA GLY A 110 20.88 -2.62 -13.50
C GLY A 110 19.66 -2.20 -14.30
N LYS A 111 18.45 -2.30 -13.71
CA LYS A 111 17.19 -1.96 -14.37
C LYS A 111 16.98 -0.44 -14.35
N SER A 112 16.08 0.04 -15.20
CA SER A 112 15.77 1.47 -15.28
C SER A 112 15.09 1.98 -14.00
N ARG A 113 15.50 3.16 -13.52
CA ARG A 113 14.85 3.89 -12.41
C ARG A 113 13.48 4.48 -12.76
N ARG A 114 12.99 4.30 -13.99
CA ARG A 114 11.69 4.87 -14.43
C ARG A 114 10.54 4.47 -13.49
N GLY A 115 10.45 3.20 -13.11
CA GLY A 115 9.42 2.74 -12.17
C GLY A 115 9.51 3.39 -10.79
N VAL A 116 10.74 3.60 -10.30
CA VAL A 116 10.98 4.30 -9.03
C VAL A 116 10.49 5.76 -9.12
N TRP A 117 10.80 6.46 -10.22
CA TRP A 117 10.34 7.83 -10.42
C TRP A 117 8.83 7.95 -10.57
N VAL A 118 8.19 7.01 -11.29
CA VAL A 118 6.72 6.95 -11.38
C VAL A 118 6.10 6.76 -9.99
N TRP A 119 6.68 5.90 -9.15
CA TRP A 119 6.21 5.70 -7.78
C TRP A 119 6.42 6.93 -6.88
N VAL A 120 7.61 7.55 -6.96
CA VAL A 120 7.98 8.67 -6.10
C VAL A 120 7.19 9.93 -6.45
N ALA A 121 7.07 10.26 -7.74
CA ALA A 121 6.41 11.47 -8.21
C ALA A 121 4.91 11.29 -8.46
N GLY A 122 4.48 10.12 -8.94
CA GLY A 122 3.09 9.86 -9.33
C GLY A 122 2.17 9.53 -8.16
N LEU A 123 2.62 8.71 -7.21
CA LEU A 123 1.80 8.32 -6.05
C LEU A 123 1.24 9.51 -5.26
N PRO A 124 2.02 10.55 -4.89
CA PRO A 124 1.47 11.68 -4.12
C PRO A 124 0.40 12.49 -4.86
N LEU A 125 0.27 12.36 -6.18
CA LEU A 125 -0.78 13.01 -6.96
C LEU A 125 -2.18 12.46 -6.64
N LEU A 126 -2.27 11.27 -6.03
CA LEU A 126 -3.53 10.69 -5.55
C LEU A 126 -3.98 11.32 -4.21
N GLY A 127 -3.17 12.18 -3.60
CA GLY A 127 -3.49 12.90 -2.37
C GLY A 127 -3.67 11.98 -1.15
N GLN A 128 -4.59 12.35 -0.25
CA GLN A 128 -4.86 11.61 0.98
C GLN A 128 -5.30 10.16 0.72
N THR A 129 -5.90 9.88 -0.44
CA THR A 129 -6.34 8.54 -0.87
C THR A 129 -5.26 7.48 -0.73
N VAL A 130 -3.99 7.85 -0.93
CA VAL A 130 -2.85 6.92 -0.83
C VAL A 130 -2.80 6.21 0.52
N TYR A 131 -3.09 6.94 1.61
CA TYR A 131 -3.06 6.40 2.98
C TYR A 131 -4.45 6.29 3.61
N ALA A 132 -5.48 6.87 3.00
CA ALA A 132 -6.87 6.68 3.43
C ALA A 132 -7.51 5.39 2.87
N ARG A 133 -6.80 4.67 2.00
CA ARG A 133 -7.21 3.35 1.48
C ARG A 133 -6.08 2.35 1.69
N TYR A 134 -6.45 1.09 1.98
CA TYR A 134 -5.45 0.03 2.19
C TYR A 134 -4.81 -0.46 0.88
N ASP A 135 -5.13 0.15 -0.28
CA ASP A 135 -4.62 -0.20 -1.60
C ASP A 135 -3.09 -0.21 -1.69
N VAL A 136 -2.40 0.66 -0.94
CA VAL A 136 -0.93 0.67 -0.92
C VAL A 136 -0.36 -0.61 -0.28
N MET A 137 -1.04 -1.21 0.68
CA MET A 137 -0.68 -2.49 1.28
C MET A 137 -0.86 -3.63 0.26
N VAL A 138 -1.96 -3.62 -0.49
CA VAL A 138 -2.20 -4.57 -1.59
C VAL A 138 -1.15 -4.40 -2.69
N THR A 139 -0.77 -3.15 -2.98
CA THR A 139 0.25 -2.83 -3.98
C THR A 139 1.62 -3.37 -3.58
N ALA A 140 1.98 -3.35 -2.29
CA ALA A 140 3.19 -3.99 -1.80
C ALA A 140 3.23 -5.49 -2.13
N VAL A 141 2.13 -6.21 -1.90
CA VAL A 141 2.00 -7.63 -2.25
C VAL A 141 2.08 -7.85 -3.76
N ALA A 142 1.41 -7.00 -4.55
CA ALA A 142 1.42 -7.05 -6.00
C ALA A 142 2.82 -6.82 -6.59
N VAL A 143 3.56 -5.83 -6.08
CA VAL A 143 4.95 -5.56 -6.47
C VAL A 143 5.84 -6.74 -6.09
N ALA A 144 5.71 -7.29 -4.88
CA ALA A 144 6.45 -8.48 -4.48
C ALA A 144 6.21 -9.67 -5.43
N ALA A 145 4.95 -9.91 -5.83
CA ALA A 145 4.60 -10.94 -6.80
C ALA A 145 5.28 -10.72 -8.16
N LEU A 146 5.23 -9.49 -8.69
CA LEU A 146 5.88 -9.14 -9.96
C LEU A 146 7.39 -9.33 -9.93
N LEU A 147 8.04 -8.98 -8.81
CA LEU A 147 9.48 -9.15 -8.65
C LEU A 147 9.87 -10.61 -8.50
N ALA A 148 9.04 -11.41 -7.83
CA ALA A 148 9.24 -12.86 -7.72
C ALA A 148 9.08 -13.56 -9.08
N ALA A 149 8.22 -13.05 -9.97
CA ALA A 149 7.89 -13.70 -11.24
C ALA A 149 9.10 -13.99 -12.13
N ALA A 150 10.13 -13.15 -12.08
CA ALA A 150 11.34 -13.31 -12.89
C ALA A 150 12.22 -14.52 -12.50
N ARG A 151 12.11 -15.00 -11.26
CA ARG A 151 12.96 -16.11 -10.74
C ARG A 151 12.15 -17.28 -10.21
N HIS A 152 10.95 -17.02 -9.71
CA HIS A 152 10.11 -17.98 -9.00
C HIS A 152 8.64 -17.81 -9.42
N PRO A 153 8.26 -18.20 -10.66
CA PRO A 153 6.92 -17.96 -11.20
C PRO A 153 5.80 -18.62 -10.37
N ARG A 154 6.07 -19.79 -9.77
CA ARG A 154 5.11 -20.45 -8.85
C ARG A 154 4.87 -19.61 -7.60
N ALA A 155 5.93 -19.12 -6.96
CA ALA A 155 5.81 -18.25 -5.79
C ALA A 155 5.09 -16.95 -6.15
N ALA A 156 5.40 -16.36 -7.30
CA ALA A 156 4.68 -15.19 -7.81
C ALA A 156 3.18 -15.44 -7.98
N GLY A 157 2.79 -16.60 -8.51
CA GLY A 157 1.39 -17.01 -8.60
C GLY A 157 0.71 -17.13 -7.24
N VAL A 158 1.39 -17.73 -6.25
CA VAL A 158 0.88 -17.81 -4.86
C VAL A 158 0.72 -16.42 -4.25
N VAL A 159 1.73 -15.55 -4.36
CA VAL A 159 1.66 -14.18 -3.81
C VAL A 159 0.57 -13.36 -4.50
N ALA A 160 0.41 -13.49 -5.83
CA ALA A 160 -0.67 -12.84 -6.56
C ALA A 160 -2.05 -13.36 -6.15
N GLY A 161 -2.19 -14.66 -5.89
CA GLY A 161 -3.41 -15.27 -5.37
C GLY A 161 -3.76 -14.79 -3.96
N ILE A 162 -2.78 -14.70 -3.06
CA ILE A 162 -2.95 -14.07 -1.74
C ILE A 162 -3.37 -12.60 -1.91
N GLY A 163 -2.71 -11.87 -2.81
CA GLY A 163 -3.08 -10.50 -3.18
C GLY A 163 -4.54 -10.39 -3.63
N ALA A 164 -5.01 -11.32 -4.46
CA ALA A 164 -6.39 -11.39 -4.94
C ALA A 164 -7.41 -11.61 -3.80
N MET A 165 -7.01 -12.30 -2.72
CA MET A 165 -7.84 -12.43 -1.51
C MET A 165 -7.84 -11.19 -0.62
N LEU A 166 -6.83 -10.31 -0.73
CA LEU A 166 -6.83 -9.00 -0.06
C LEU A 166 -7.76 -8.03 -0.81
N LYS A 167 -7.64 -8.01 -2.13
CA LYS A 167 -8.46 -7.21 -3.05
C LYS A 167 -8.37 -7.86 -4.41
N VAL A 168 -9.42 -7.89 -5.22
CA VAL A 168 -9.44 -8.76 -6.42
C VAL A 168 -8.37 -8.40 -7.47
N TRP A 169 -8.01 -7.12 -7.62
CA TRP A 169 -7.22 -6.64 -8.76
C TRP A 169 -5.81 -7.25 -8.96
N PRO A 170 -5.03 -7.71 -7.95
CA PRO A 170 -3.73 -8.35 -8.17
C PRO A 170 -3.81 -9.65 -9.00
N VAL A 171 -4.98 -10.27 -9.15
CA VAL A 171 -5.16 -11.40 -10.08
C VAL A 171 -4.81 -11.02 -11.52
N LEU A 172 -5.01 -9.74 -11.89
CA LEU A 172 -4.72 -9.21 -13.22
C LEU A 172 -3.22 -9.26 -13.56
N LEU A 173 -2.35 -9.33 -12.55
CA LEU A 173 -0.90 -9.51 -12.77
C LEU A 173 -0.59 -10.81 -13.51
N LEU A 174 -1.39 -11.86 -13.28
CA LEU A 174 -1.20 -13.16 -13.94
C LEU A 174 -1.41 -13.09 -15.46
N ALA A 175 -2.19 -12.11 -15.94
CA ALA A 175 -2.36 -11.88 -17.38
C ALA A 175 -1.19 -11.09 -18.00
N GLY A 176 -0.51 -10.25 -17.21
CA GLY A 176 0.56 -9.36 -17.68
C GLY A 176 1.98 -9.96 -17.61
N VAL A 177 2.19 -11.00 -16.80
CA VAL A 177 3.47 -11.70 -16.70
C VAL A 177 3.64 -12.62 -17.91
N ARG A 178 4.70 -12.39 -18.72
CA ARG A 178 5.06 -13.29 -19.81
C ARG A 178 5.41 -14.67 -19.26
N ARG A 179 4.88 -15.71 -19.91
CA ARG A 179 5.21 -17.11 -19.63
C ARG A 179 6.65 -17.43 -20.00
#